data_AF-A0AA41QVE1-F1
#
_entry.id   AF-A0AA41QVE1-F1
#
_cell.length_a   1.000
_cell.length_b   1.000
_cell.length_c   1.000
_cell.angle_alpha   90.00
_cell.angle_beta   90.00
_cell.angle_gamma   90.00
#
_symmetry.space_group_name_H-M   'P 1'
#
loop_
_entity.id
_entity.type
_entity.pdbx_description
1 polymer ?
#
loop_
_entity_poly.entity_id
_entity_poly.type
_entity_poly.pdbx_seq_one_letter_code
_entity_poly.pdbx_strand_id
1 'polypeptide(L)'
;MRDNSEPLPGDGLPPVGAAVLLDDYFDRLRAAAVRLRIDIDADALAELLAHVEHRLDGTGRSGDEVRRVLAELGEPEALARAYTTDDRDSDVNGDFDTDRGSESGPDRDGGTDAAARGRRDLTAGSAEGVPRTHRAGRFLGVPYDTRQPTSERFASRSWDPSDPSILVPKALGIGWTLNFAALAVRAHLIRPDDEDEPFAEAPARVVTATLAAPVLAGVAFAILAAVTWAGLPDTVPSHWGATGEPDGYSSRTANLLILTGFIVVPLLAAAWVHLAGRPAWNRVAASAGSLALALVALVSMLQTLYSVQGGTGIWPTLIGLGLTLVLPLGLLVAVSRSGRAAEQRRDFASASKKGSVS
;
A
#
# COMPACT_ATOMS: atom_id res chain seq x y z
N MET A 1 -52.43 -22.85 -55.59
CA MET A 1 -51.17 -22.57 -54.87
C MET A 1 -51.17 -21.07 -54.62
N ARG A 2 -51.70 -20.52 -53.50
CA ARG A 2 -51.20 -20.57 -52.11
C ARG A 2 -49.66 -20.52 -52.11
N ASP A 3 -48.96 -19.50 -51.63
CA ASP A 3 -49.30 -18.52 -50.59
C ASP A 3 -48.44 -17.25 -50.76
N ASN A 4 -49.08 -16.07 -50.74
CA ASN A 4 -48.45 -14.76 -50.58
C ASN A 4 -48.56 -14.41 -49.10
N SER A 5 -47.48 -14.59 -48.36
CA SER A 5 -47.39 -14.09 -46.98
C SER A 5 -46.52 -12.84 -46.97
N GLU A 6 -47.16 -11.67 -46.93
CA GLU A 6 -46.59 -10.46 -46.37
C GLU A 6 -46.05 -10.75 -44.96
N PRO A 7 -44.89 -10.21 -44.56
CA PRO A 7 -44.56 -10.11 -43.15
C PRO A 7 -45.45 -9.03 -42.53
N LEU A 8 -46.35 -9.45 -41.65
CA LEU A 8 -47.05 -8.57 -40.71
C LEU A 8 -46.05 -7.77 -39.85
N PRO A 9 -46.38 -6.52 -39.47
CA PRO A 9 -45.54 -5.66 -38.66
C PRO A 9 -45.61 -6.14 -37.20
N GLY A 10 -44.77 -7.10 -36.86
CA GLY A 10 -44.36 -7.30 -35.47
C GLY A 10 -43.28 -6.28 -35.17
N ASP A 11 -43.41 -5.56 -34.06
CA ASP A 11 -42.49 -4.56 -33.52
C ASP A 11 -41.07 -5.12 -33.27
N GLY A 12 -40.39 -5.48 -34.35
CA GLY A 12 -38.98 -5.76 -34.40
C GLY A 12 -38.26 -4.43 -34.40
N LEU A 13 -38.17 -3.82 -33.21
CA LEU A 13 -37.00 -3.00 -32.92
C LEU A 13 -35.79 -3.82 -33.40
N PRO A 14 -34.92 -3.26 -34.26
CA PRO A 14 -33.74 -3.98 -34.74
C PRO A 14 -33.04 -4.60 -33.53
N PRO A 15 -32.42 -5.79 -33.65
CA PRO A 15 -31.72 -6.40 -32.53
C PRO A 15 -30.74 -5.36 -31.97
N VAL A 16 -31.12 -4.77 -30.83
CA VAL A 16 -30.36 -3.70 -30.22
C VAL A 16 -29.03 -4.34 -29.84
N GLY A 17 -27.95 -3.87 -30.44
CA GLY A 17 -26.63 -4.44 -30.22
C GLY A 17 -26.32 -4.49 -28.73
N ALA A 18 -25.61 -5.53 -28.28
CA ALA A 18 -25.21 -5.71 -26.88
C ALA A 18 -24.63 -4.43 -26.25
N ALA A 19 -23.83 -3.68 -27.01
CA ALA A 19 -23.28 -2.40 -26.59
C ALA A 19 -24.35 -1.35 -26.28
N VAL A 20 -25.38 -1.23 -27.13
CA VAL A 20 -26.45 -0.23 -26.95
C VAL A 20 -27.31 -0.56 -25.72
N LEU A 21 -27.51 -1.83 -25.39
CA LEU A 21 -28.22 -2.24 -24.16
C LEU A 21 -27.42 -1.92 -22.89
N LEU A 22 -26.09 -2.08 -22.94
CA LEU A 22 -25.21 -1.69 -21.84
C LEU A 22 -25.20 -0.18 -21.66
N ASP A 23 -24.97 0.56 -22.74
CA ASP A 23 -24.93 2.02 -22.71
C ASP A 23 -26.23 2.61 -22.13
N ASP A 24 -27.40 2.13 -22.58
CA ASP A 24 -28.71 2.58 -22.07
C ASP A 24 -28.88 2.32 -20.57
N TYR A 25 -28.44 1.16 -20.07
CA TYR A 25 -28.56 0.83 -18.65
C TYR A 25 -27.65 1.72 -17.79
N PHE A 26 -26.40 1.90 -18.19
CA PHE A 26 -25.43 2.70 -17.45
C PHE A 26 -25.75 4.20 -17.51
N ASP A 27 -26.32 4.69 -18.60
CA ASP A 27 -26.81 6.07 -18.69
C ASP A 27 -28.02 6.31 -17.78
N ARG A 28 -28.94 5.33 -17.69
CA ARG A 28 -30.04 5.39 -16.71
C ARG A 28 -29.54 5.35 -15.28
N LEU A 29 -28.51 4.55 -14.99
CA LEU A 29 -27.87 4.49 -13.67
C LEU A 29 -27.24 5.85 -13.29
N ARG A 30 -26.48 6.46 -14.19
CA ARG A 30 -25.90 7.80 -13.99
C ARG A 30 -26.97 8.86 -13.79
N ALA A 31 -28.02 8.85 -14.61
CA ALA A 31 -29.14 9.78 -14.47
C ALA A 31 -29.88 9.61 -13.14
N ALA A 32 -30.07 8.36 -12.69
CA ALA A 32 -30.65 8.06 -11.39
C ALA A 32 -29.77 8.56 -10.23
N ALA A 33 -28.45 8.36 -10.30
CA ALA A 33 -27.50 8.84 -9.31
C ALA A 33 -27.52 10.38 -9.18
N VAL A 34 -27.49 11.10 -10.30
CA VAL A 34 -27.60 12.56 -10.33
C VAL A 34 -28.93 13.04 -9.74
N ARG A 35 -30.04 12.42 -10.13
CA ARG A 35 -31.39 12.75 -9.61
C ARG A 35 -31.51 12.53 -8.11
N LEU A 36 -30.89 11.46 -7.60
CA LEU A 36 -30.91 11.08 -6.19
C LEU A 36 -29.80 11.76 -5.36
N ARG A 37 -28.93 12.57 -5.99
CA ARG A 37 -27.74 13.19 -5.37
C ARG A 37 -26.81 12.18 -4.71
N ILE A 38 -26.59 11.06 -5.39
CA ILE A 38 -25.70 9.97 -4.96
C ILE A 38 -24.43 10.11 -5.78
N ASP A 39 -23.29 10.21 -5.10
CA ASP A 39 -22.00 10.22 -5.77
C ASP A 39 -21.56 8.78 -6.03
N ILE A 40 -21.56 8.38 -7.30
CA ILE A 40 -21.03 7.08 -7.74
C ILE A 40 -19.71 7.40 -8.44
N ASP A 41 -18.61 7.00 -7.82
CA ASP A 41 -17.27 7.24 -8.37
C ASP A 41 -17.14 6.62 -9.77
N ALA A 42 -16.41 7.32 -10.65
CA ALA A 42 -16.14 6.87 -12.02
C ALA A 42 -15.43 5.50 -12.03
N ASP A 43 -14.58 5.25 -11.03
CA ASP A 43 -13.87 3.98 -10.87
C ASP A 43 -14.84 2.85 -10.47
N ALA A 44 -15.81 3.10 -9.59
CA ALA A 44 -16.83 2.12 -9.21
C ALA A 44 -17.74 1.75 -10.39
N LEU A 45 -18.04 2.73 -11.25
CA LEU A 45 -18.81 2.50 -12.47
C LEU A 45 -18.01 1.68 -13.51
N ALA A 46 -16.70 1.95 -13.62
CA ALA A 46 -15.81 1.19 -14.49
C ALA A 46 -15.64 -0.26 -14.00
N GLU A 47 -15.56 -0.49 -12.68
CA GLU A 47 -15.54 -1.84 -12.10
C GLU A 47 -16.84 -2.60 -12.35
N LEU A 48 -18.00 -1.94 -12.20
CA LEU A 48 -19.29 -2.56 -12.50
C LEU A 48 -19.40 -2.93 -13.99
N LEU A 49 -18.95 -2.05 -14.89
CA LEU A 49 -18.92 -2.32 -16.32
C LEU A 49 -17.99 -3.50 -16.65
N ALA A 50 -16.78 -3.51 -16.08
CA ALA A 50 -15.82 -4.61 -16.27
C ALA A 50 -16.37 -5.95 -15.72
N HIS A 51 -17.12 -5.93 -14.61
CA HIS A 51 -17.77 -7.11 -14.07
C HIS A 51 -18.84 -7.66 -15.03
N VAL A 52 -19.65 -6.78 -15.61
CA VAL A 52 -20.67 -7.16 -16.61
C VAL A 52 -20.01 -7.68 -17.88
N GLU A 53 -18.98 -7.00 -18.38
CA GLU A 53 -18.22 -7.43 -19.57
C GLU A 53 -17.57 -8.81 -19.35
N HIS A 54 -16.97 -9.04 -18.18
CA HIS A 54 -16.39 -10.34 -17.84
C HIS A 54 -17.43 -11.46 -17.78
N ARG A 55 -18.64 -11.16 -17.28
CA ARG A 55 -19.76 -12.12 -17.25
C ARG A 55 -20.29 -12.44 -18.66
N LEU A 56 -20.13 -11.52 -19.59
CA LEU A 56 -20.52 -11.67 -21.00
C LEU A 56 -19.41 -12.30 -21.87
N ASP A 57 -18.16 -12.33 -21.39
CA ASP A 57 -17.03 -12.96 -22.06
C ASP A 57 -17.04 -14.48 -21.82
N GLY A 58 -17.57 -15.21 -22.81
CA GLY A 58 -17.72 -16.67 -22.79
C GLY A 58 -18.91 -17.16 -23.61
N THR A 59 -19.77 -16.25 -23.99
CA THR A 59 -21.00 -16.47 -24.76
C THR A 59 -21.10 -15.40 -25.84
N GLY A 60 -21.81 -15.66 -26.94
CA GLY A 60 -21.72 -14.85 -28.17
C GLY A 60 -22.29 -13.42 -28.12
N ARG A 61 -22.31 -12.76 -26.95
CA ARG A 61 -22.84 -11.42 -26.69
C ARG A 61 -24.23 -11.21 -27.31
N SER A 62 -25.10 -12.19 -27.12
CA SER A 62 -26.49 -12.09 -27.60
C SER A 62 -27.24 -11.05 -26.74
N GLY A 63 -28.14 -10.27 -27.36
CA GLY A 63 -28.90 -9.24 -26.65
C GLY A 63 -29.78 -9.80 -25.52
N ASP A 64 -30.19 -11.07 -25.60
CA ASP A 64 -30.99 -11.74 -24.57
C ASP A 64 -30.19 -12.03 -23.30
N GLU A 65 -28.91 -12.30 -23.46
CA GLU A 65 -28.00 -12.59 -22.34
C GLU A 65 -27.56 -11.32 -21.62
N VAL A 66 -27.30 -10.25 -22.37
CA VAL A 66 -27.07 -8.92 -21.78
C VAL A 66 -28.28 -8.52 -20.94
N ARG A 67 -29.50 -8.71 -21.45
CA ARG A 67 -30.72 -8.44 -20.67
C ARG A 67 -30.82 -9.29 -19.41
N ARG A 68 -30.40 -10.56 -19.45
CA ARG A 68 -30.37 -11.43 -18.27
C ARG A 68 -29.37 -10.94 -17.22
N VAL A 69 -28.14 -10.61 -17.63
CA VAL A 69 -27.09 -10.12 -16.72
C VAL A 69 -27.48 -8.77 -16.11
N LEU A 70 -28.04 -7.87 -16.91
CA LEU A 70 -28.54 -6.58 -16.41
C LEU A 70 -29.75 -6.75 -15.47
N ALA A 71 -30.62 -7.73 -15.70
CA ALA A 71 -31.72 -8.02 -14.79
C ALA A 71 -31.23 -8.54 -13.42
N GLU A 72 -30.09 -9.23 -13.35
CA GLU A 72 -29.46 -9.65 -12.08
C GLU A 72 -28.95 -8.45 -11.26
N LEU A 73 -28.54 -7.36 -11.92
CA LEU A 73 -28.15 -6.11 -11.25
C LEU A 73 -29.35 -5.32 -10.70
N GLY A 74 -30.57 -5.66 -11.14
CA GLY A 74 -31.80 -5.00 -10.75
C GLY A 74 -31.99 -3.63 -11.42
N GLU A 75 -33.01 -2.89 -10.95
CA GLU A 75 -33.35 -1.58 -11.51
C GLU A 75 -32.24 -0.55 -11.21
N PRO A 76 -31.84 0.30 -12.19
CA PRO A 76 -30.77 1.27 -12.02
C PRO A 76 -30.96 2.20 -10.81
N GLU A 77 -32.20 2.59 -10.50
CA GLU A 77 -32.52 3.39 -9.33
C GLU A 77 -32.32 2.65 -8.01
N ALA A 78 -32.62 1.35 -7.98
CA ALA A 78 -32.41 0.54 -6.78
C ALA A 78 -30.91 0.32 -6.57
N LEU A 79 -30.18 0.05 -7.65
CA LEU A 79 -28.73 -0.08 -7.63
C LEU A 79 -28.04 1.22 -7.19
N ALA A 80 -28.46 2.38 -7.72
CA ALA A 80 -27.95 3.68 -7.28
C ALA A 80 -28.15 3.89 -5.77
N ARG A 81 -29.34 3.57 -5.23
CA ARG A 81 -29.58 3.72 -3.78
C ARG A 81 -28.72 2.79 -2.92
N ALA A 82 -28.35 1.60 -3.41
CA ALA A 82 -27.45 0.71 -2.68
C ALA A 82 -26.06 1.32 -2.43
N TYR A 83 -25.62 2.28 -3.26
CA TYR A 83 -24.39 3.04 -3.03
C TYR A 83 -24.51 4.09 -1.90
N THR A 84 -25.72 4.43 -1.42
CA THR A 84 -25.90 5.41 -0.31
C THR A 84 -25.74 4.81 1.07
N THR A 85 -25.95 3.50 1.21
CA THR A 85 -26.03 2.82 2.51
C THR A 85 -24.67 2.45 3.10
N ASP A 86 -23.57 2.61 2.34
CA ASP A 86 -22.22 2.21 2.78
C ASP A 86 -21.45 3.34 3.50
N ASP A 87 -21.99 4.58 3.55
CA ASP A 87 -21.26 5.78 3.98
C ASP A 87 -21.88 6.54 5.17
N ARG A 88 -22.89 5.99 5.85
CA ARG A 88 -23.52 6.64 7.04
C ARG A 88 -23.31 5.96 8.39
N ASP A 89 -22.72 4.77 8.45
CA ASP A 89 -22.59 4.00 9.70
C ASP A 89 -21.15 3.89 10.24
N SER A 90 -20.19 4.67 9.73
CA SER A 90 -18.79 4.60 10.19
C SER A 90 -18.38 5.66 11.24
N ASP A 91 -19.25 6.60 11.60
CA ASP A 91 -18.91 7.74 12.48
C ASP A 91 -19.55 7.71 13.89
N VAL A 92 -20.13 6.60 14.35
CA VAL A 92 -20.58 6.47 15.75
C VAL A 92 -20.22 5.10 16.31
N ASN A 93 -19.04 5.01 16.94
CA ASN A 93 -18.82 4.23 18.16
C ASN A 93 -17.43 4.52 18.72
N GLY A 94 -17.33 5.66 19.41
CA GLY A 94 -16.34 5.87 20.45
C GLY A 94 -16.92 5.40 21.79
N ASP A 95 -16.21 4.46 22.42
CA ASP A 95 -15.98 4.34 23.86
C ASP A 95 -17.18 4.54 24.81
N PHE A 96 -17.67 3.45 25.42
CA PHE A 96 -18.15 3.45 26.81
C PHE A 96 -18.34 2.00 27.27
N ASP A 97 -17.42 1.50 28.10
CA ASP A 97 -17.74 0.43 29.06
C ASP A 97 -16.91 0.61 30.34
N THR A 98 -17.51 1.31 31.31
CA THR A 98 -17.10 1.23 32.72
C THR A 98 -18.31 0.76 33.52
N ASP A 99 -18.32 -0.54 33.80
CA ASP A 99 -19.34 -1.22 34.59
C ASP A 99 -19.18 -0.87 36.09
N ARG A 100 -20.27 -0.41 36.71
CA ARG A 100 -20.41 -0.24 38.16
C ARG A 100 -21.87 -0.42 38.58
N GLY A 101 -22.13 -1.46 39.38
CA GLY A 101 -23.25 -1.57 40.33
C GLY A 101 -23.95 -2.94 40.29
N SER A 102 -23.66 -3.87 41.20
CA SER A 102 -24.41 -4.15 42.46
C SER A 102 -25.87 -4.58 42.20
N GLU A 103 -26.34 -5.77 42.58
CA GLU A 103 -26.52 -6.28 43.96
C GLU A 103 -26.93 -7.78 44.02
N SER A 104 -26.65 -8.43 45.16
CA SER A 104 -27.34 -9.60 45.78
C SER A 104 -27.29 -10.96 45.06
N GLY A 105 -26.74 -12.06 45.59
CA GLY A 105 -26.95 -12.72 46.89
C GLY A 105 -27.16 -14.24 46.62
N PRO A 106 -26.82 -15.16 47.55
CA PRO A 106 -26.12 -16.42 47.22
C PRO A 106 -27.00 -17.69 47.26
N ASP A 107 -26.58 -18.77 46.58
CA ASP A 107 -26.61 -20.13 47.14
C ASP A 107 -25.89 -21.18 46.26
N ARG A 108 -25.53 -22.28 46.93
CA ARG A 108 -24.49 -23.27 46.62
C ARG A 108 -24.96 -24.52 45.84
N ASP A 109 -23.94 -25.17 45.26
CA ASP A 109 -23.70 -26.63 45.10
C ASP A 109 -24.50 -27.53 44.13
N GLY A 110 -23.72 -28.39 43.45
CA GLY A 110 -24.11 -29.67 42.84
C GLY A 110 -24.56 -29.57 41.39
N GLY A 111 -24.03 -30.29 40.40
CA GLY A 111 -23.44 -31.63 40.40
C GLY A 111 -24.08 -32.41 39.24
N THR A 112 -23.24 -32.81 38.30
CA THR A 112 -23.32 -34.02 37.43
C THR A 112 -24.57 -34.37 36.62
N ASP A 113 -24.30 -34.72 35.35
CA ASP A 113 -24.76 -35.91 34.62
C ASP A 113 -25.48 -35.75 33.27
N ALA A 114 -24.92 -36.55 32.34
CA ALA A 114 -25.60 -37.39 31.37
C ALA A 114 -26.32 -36.77 30.14
N ALA A 115 -25.62 -36.90 29.02
CA ALA A 115 -25.96 -37.78 27.90
C ALA A 115 -27.26 -37.58 27.10
N ALA A 116 -27.03 -37.55 25.78
CA ALA A 116 -27.85 -38.11 24.70
C ALA A 116 -29.16 -37.38 24.33
N ARG A 117 -29.20 -36.88 23.09
CA ARG A 117 -29.99 -37.44 21.97
C ARG A 117 -29.94 -36.49 20.77
N GLY A 118 -29.66 -37.04 19.60
CA GLY A 118 -29.84 -36.34 18.32
C GLY A 118 -31.30 -36.27 17.89
N ARG A 119 -31.58 -35.39 16.91
CA ARG A 119 -32.34 -35.66 15.67
C ARG A 119 -32.89 -34.36 15.05
N ARG A 120 -32.37 -34.08 13.83
CA ARG A 120 -33.00 -33.57 12.59
C ARG A 120 -33.85 -32.29 12.59
N ASP A 121 -33.46 -31.44 11.64
CA ASP A 121 -34.25 -30.75 10.62
C ASP A 121 -35.46 -29.91 11.06
N LEU A 122 -35.26 -28.59 11.02
CA LEU A 122 -36.23 -27.67 10.42
C LEU A 122 -35.49 -26.63 9.57
N THR A 123 -35.54 -26.82 8.26
CA THR A 123 -35.40 -25.77 7.26
C THR A 123 -36.56 -24.79 7.40
N ALA A 124 -36.28 -23.49 7.52
CA ALA A 124 -36.99 -22.42 6.81
C ALA A 124 -36.50 -21.04 7.27
N GLY A 125 -36.15 -20.19 6.30
CA GLY A 125 -36.50 -18.78 6.35
C GLY A 125 -35.38 -17.80 6.70
N SER A 126 -34.67 -17.37 5.67
CA SER A 126 -34.44 -15.95 5.39
C SER A 126 -33.88 -15.09 6.53
N ALA A 127 -32.57 -14.95 6.55
CA ALA A 127 -31.94 -13.66 6.78
C ALA A 127 -30.78 -13.52 5.79
N GLU A 128 -30.94 -12.57 4.88
CA GLU A 128 -30.00 -12.19 3.84
C GLU A 128 -28.59 -12.08 4.40
N GLY A 129 -27.68 -12.88 3.84
CA GLY A 129 -26.26 -12.63 3.97
C GLY A 129 -25.96 -11.33 3.24
N VAL A 130 -25.89 -10.23 3.99
CA VAL A 130 -25.25 -9.00 3.52
C VAL A 130 -23.87 -9.40 2.98
N PRO A 131 -23.54 -9.14 1.70
CA PRO A 131 -22.22 -9.41 1.18
C PRO A 131 -21.22 -8.57 1.97
N ARG A 132 -20.37 -9.20 2.78
CA ARG A 132 -19.18 -8.52 3.31
C ARG A 132 -18.29 -8.22 2.11
N THR A 133 -18.27 -6.97 1.67
CA THR A 133 -17.36 -6.51 0.62
C THR A 133 -15.93 -6.65 1.16
N HIS A 134 -15.24 -7.71 0.73
CA HIS A 134 -13.85 -7.95 1.11
C HIS A 134 -12.96 -6.91 0.40
N ARG A 135 -12.83 -5.71 0.99
CA ARG A 135 -11.92 -4.62 0.53
C ARG A 135 -10.42 -4.95 0.71
N ALA A 136 -10.11 -6.16 1.19
CA ALA A 136 -8.80 -6.77 1.15
C ALA A 136 -8.94 -8.30 0.99
N GLY A 137 -8.10 -8.90 0.16
CA GLY A 137 -8.21 -10.31 -0.20
C GLY A 137 -6.90 -10.89 -0.74
N ARG A 138 -6.96 -12.11 -1.28
CA ARG A 138 -5.85 -12.74 -2.01
C ARG A 138 -6.32 -13.10 -3.40
N PHE A 139 -5.57 -12.70 -4.42
CA PHE A 139 -5.74 -13.11 -5.80
C PHE A 139 -4.55 -13.98 -6.21
N LEU A 140 -4.79 -15.24 -6.58
CA LEU A 140 -3.74 -16.23 -6.91
C LEU A 140 -2.64 -16.38 -5.84
N GLY A 141 -3.00 -16.24 -4.57
CA GLY A 141 -2.06 -16.28 -3.44
C GLY A 141 -1.33 -14.96 -3.16
N VAL A 142 -1.52 -13.94 -4.00
CA VAL A 142 -0.97 -12.59 -3.83
C VAL A 142 -1.98 -11.70 -3.09
N PRO A 143 -1.62 -11.07 -1.97
CA PRO A 143 -2.53 -10.20 -1.24
C PRO A 143 -2.80 -8.90 -2.01
N TYR A 144 -4.01 -8.36 -1.87
CA TYR A 144 -4.37 -7.02 -2.35
C TYR A 144 -5.17 -6.26 -1.28
N ASP A 145 -4.98 -4.94 -1.24
CA ASP A 145 -5.74 -4.03 -0.37
C ASP A 145 -6.08 -2.75 -1.16
N THR A 146 -7.37 -2.43 -1.31
CA THR A 146 -7.83 -1.26 -2.08
C THR A 146 -8.27 -0.09 -1.20
N ARG A 147 -8.05 -0.19 0.13
CA ARG A 147 -8.45 0.87 1.05
C ARG A 147 -7.61 2.13 0.85
N GLN A 148 -8.20 3.29 1.14
CA GLN A 148 -7.53 4.58 0.98
C GLN A 148 -6.16 4.61 1.72
N PRO A 149 -5.12 5.13 1.04
CA PRO A 149 -3.76 5.19 1.58
C PRO A 149 -3.65 6.24 2.69
N THR A 150 -3.38 5.83 3.93
CA THR A 150 -2.99 6.75 5.01
C THR A 150 -1.53 6.57 5.36
N SER A 151 -0.86 7.66 5.77
CA SER A 151 0.55 7.58 6.18
C SER A 151 0.77 6.65 7.36
N GLU A 152 -0.19 6.60 8.29
CA GLU A 152 -0.17 5.69 9.44
C GLU A 152 -0.21 4.22 9.00
N ARG A 153 -1.01 3.86 7.99
CA ARG A 153 -1.02 2.50 7.45
C ARG A 153 0.28 2.14 6.74
N PHE A 154 0.86 3.06 5.99
CA PHE A 154 2.18 2.82 5.39
C PHE A 154 3.26 2.66 6.47
N ALA A 155 3.17 3.43 7.56
CA ALA A 155 4.05 3.32 8.72
C ALA A 155 3.94 1.94 9.36
N SER A 156 2.74 1.54 9.79
CA SER A 156 2.53 0.25 10.46
C SER A 156 2.83 -0.95 9.56
N ARG A 157 2.66 -0.84 8.24
CA ARG A 157 3.04 -1.93 7.32
C ARG A 157 4.54 -2.00 7.04
N SER A 158 5.25 -0.88 7.07
CA SER A 158 6.68 -0.84 6.71
C SER A 158 7.60 -0.89 7.94
N TRP A 159 7.09 -0.54 9.11
CA TRP A 159 7.80 -0.47 10.38
C TRP A 159 6.88 -0.78 11.55
N ASP A 160 6.73 -2.07 11.85
CA ASP A 160 6.04 -2.58 13.03
C ASP A 160 6.94 -3.63 13.70
N PRO A 161 7.63 -3.28 14.80
CA PRO A 161 8.52 -4.20 15.50
C PRO A 161 7.78 -5.38 16.15
N SER A 162 6.48 -5.25 16.42
CA SER A 162 5.67 -6.25 17.11
C SER A 162 5.21 -7.38 16.17
N ASP A 163 5.02 -7.10 14.88
CA ASP A 163 4.75 -8.10 13.85
C ASP A 163 6.04 -8.81 13.40
N PRO A 164 6.22 -10.12 13.66
CA PRO A 164 7.43 -10.85 13.26
C PRO A 164 7.52 -11.11 11.75
N SER A 165 6.47 -10.81 10.97
CA SER A 165 6.41 -11.07 9.54
C SER A 165 7.25 -10.09 8.74
N ILE A 166 8.30 -10.58 8.06
CA ILE A 166 9.14 -9.73 7.19
C ILE A 166 8.39 -9.29 5.93
N LEU A 167 7.55 -10.17 5.36
CA LEU A 167 6.73 -9.87 4.19
C LEU A 167 5.29 -9.70 4.64
N VAL A 168 4.75 -8.51 4.48
CA VAL A 168 3.38 -8.17 4.84
C VAL A 168 2.62 -7.66 3.61
N PRO A 169 1.29 -7.81 3.55
CA PRO A 169 0.48 -7.21 2.49
C PRO A 169 0.75 -5.71 2.35
N LYS A 170 0.82 -5.22 1.11
CA LYS A 170 0.98 -3.78 0.83
C LYS A 170 -0.19 -2.99 1.41
N ALA A 171 0.09 -1.77 1.89
CA ALA A 171 -0.92 -0.87 2.44
C ALA A 171 -1.94 -0.36 1.40
N LEU A 172 -1.54 -0.34 0.11
CA LEU A 172 -2.39 -0.03 -1.02
C LEU A 172 -1.90 -0.78 -2.27
N GLY A 173 -2.80 -1.44 -2.97
CA GLY A 173 -2.56 -2.15 -4.21
C GLY A 173 -2.24 -3.64 -4.02
N ILE A 174 -1.60 -4.22 -5.03
CA ILE A 174 -1.34 -5.66 -5.10
C ILE A 174 0.10 -5.95 -4.65
N GLY A 175 0.26 -7.02 -3.87
CA GLY A 175 1.54 -7.62 -3.53
C GLY A 175 1.98 -7.42 -2.08
N TRP A 176 3.25 -7.72 -1.87
CA TRP A 176 3.90 -7.68 -0.57
C TRP A 176 4.70 -6.37 -0.42
N THR A 177 4.86 -5.94 0.82
CA THR A 177 5.83 -4.94 1.26
C THR A 177 6.73 -5.56 2.32
N LEU A 178 7.85 -4.91 2.60
CA LEU A 178 8.79 -5.31 3.64
C LEU A 178 8.46 -4.59 4.95
N ASN A 179 8.34 -5.35 6.03
CA ASN A 179 8.41 -4.82 7.38
C ASN A 179 9.90 -4.73 7.79
N PHE A 180 10.46 -3.53 7.72
CA PHE A 180 11.86 -3.28 8.03
C PHE A 180 12.17 -3.43 9.53
N ALA A 181 11.16 -3.21 10.39
CA ALA A 181 11.32 -3.40 11.82
C ALA A 181 11.44 -4.90 12.17
N ALA A 182 10.63 -5.77 11.57
CA ALA A 182 10.76 -7.23 11.72
C ALA A 182 12.16 -7.74 11.31
N LEU A 183 12.72 -7.18 10.23
CA LEU A 183 14.08 -7.50 9.80
C LEU A 183 15.12 -7.05 10.85
N ALA A 184 14.96 -5.85 11.41
CA ALA A 184 15.83 -5.33 12.45
C ALA A 184 15.71 -6.14 13.77
N VAL A 185 14.51 -6.55 14.16
CA VAL A 185 14.26 -7.44 15.30
C VAL A 185 14.95 -8.78 15.11
N ARG A 186 14.80 -9.40 13.94
CA ARG A 186 15.43 -10.68 13.61
C ARG A 186 16.96 -10.59 13.58
N ALA A 187 17.50 -9.43 13.24
CA ALA A 187 18.93 -9.12 13.33
C ALA A 187 19.39 -8.71 14.74
N HIS A 188 18.51 -8.76 15.74
CA HIS A 188 18.75 -8.33 17.12
C HIS A 188 19.20 -6.86 17.25
N LEU A 189 18.78 -6.01 16.30
CA LEU A 189 19.12 -4.59 16.27
C LEU A 189 18.16 -3.75 17.12
N ILE A 190 16.88 -4.13 17.16
CA ILE A 190 15.82 -3.53 17.99
C ILE A 190 15.01 -4.65 18.65
N ARG A 191 14.20 -4.35 19.67
CA ARG A 191 13.28 -5.33 20.30
C ARG A 191 11.85 -5.14 19.80
N PRO A 192 10.98 -6.17 19.90
CA PRO A 192 9.60 -6.10 19.43
C PRO A 192 8.74 -5.08 20.18
N ASP A 193 9.01 -4.90 21.47
CA ASP A 193 8.25 -3.98 22.34
C ASP A 193 9.00 -2.65 22.51
N ASP A 194 9.82 -2.26 21.52
CA ASP A 194 10.62 -1.04 21.63
C ASP A 194 9.81 0.24 21.40
N GLU A 195 8.78 0.20 20.54
CA GLU A 195 7.99 1.38 20.13
C GLU A 195 6.56 0.97 19.75
N ASP A 196 5.56 1.68 20.28
CA ASP A 196 4.16 1.54 19.86
C ASP A 196 3.84 2.41 18.62
N GLU A 197 4.39 3.62 18.58
CA GLU A 197 4.30 4.53 17.43
C GLU A 197 5.70 4.78 16.83
N PRO A 198 5.91 4.53 15.52
CA PRO A 198 7.22 4.63 14.89
C PRO A 198 7.91 5.98 15.09
N PHE A 199 9.05 5.96 15.78
CA PHE A 199 9.90 7.11 16.06
C PHE A 199 9.23 8.27 16.83
N ALA A 200 8.09 8.04 17.48
CA ALA A 200 7.39 9.09 18.24
C ALA A 200 8.26 9.66 19.38
N GLU A 201 9.03 8.79 20.03
CA GLU A 201 9.93 9.18 21.12
C GLU A 201 11.29 9.72 20.65
N ALA A 202 11.57 9.68 19.34
CA ALA A 202 12.83 10.17 18.79
C ALA A 202 12.98 11.69 18.97
N PRO A 203 14.13 12.19 19.48
CA PRO A 203 14.34 13.62 19.61
C PRO A 203 14.22 14.32 18.25
N ALA A 204 13.50 15.45 18.18
CA ALA A 204 13.26 16.17 16.92
C ALA A 204 14.57 16.49 16.16
N ARG A 205 15.66 16.82 16.88
CA ARG A 205 16.98 17.04 16.29
C ARG A 205 17.55 15.81 15.58
N VAL A 206 17.30 14.61 16.10
CA VAL A 206 17.74 13.34 15.51
C VAL A 206 16.93 13.07 14.24
N VAL A 207 15.62 13.27 14.30
CA VAL A 207 14.74 13.16 13.12
C VAL A 207 15.18 14.13 12.04
N THR A 208 15.39 15.42 12.34
CA THR A 208 15.87 16.38 11.34
C THR A 208 17.27 16.04 10.81
N ALA A 209 18.17 15.54 11.67
CA ALA A 209 19.51 15.14 11.26
C ALA A 209 19.53 13.99 10.26
N THR A 210 18.47 13.18 10.13
CA THR A 210 18.42 12.12 9.10
C THR A 210 18.53 12.65 7.69
N LEU A 211 18.12 13.90 7.44
CA LEU A 211 18.24 14.54 6.13
C LEU A 211 19.70 14.74 5.71
N ALA A 212 20.64 14.79 6.67
CA ALA A 212 22.06 14.91 6.35
C ALA A 212 22.60 13.69 5.59
N ALA A 213 22.06 12.49 5.82
CA ALA A 213 22.56 11.27 5.18
C ALA A 213 22.44 11.30 3.64
N PRO A 214 21.25 11.54 3.03
CA PRO A 214 21.14 11.67 1.58
C PRO A 214 21.90 12.89 1.03
N VAL A 215 21.98 14.00 1.78
CA VAL A 215 22.78 15.17 1.38
C VAL A 215 24.25 14.81 1.24
N LEU A 216 24.81 14.13 2.23
CA LEU A 216 26.22 13.71 2.21
C LEU A 216 26.50 12.72 1.08
N ALA A 217 25.59 11.77 0.82
CA ALA A 217 25.70 10.86 -0.32
C ALA A 217 25.66 11.62 -1.67
N GLY A 218 24.76 12.60 -1.81
CA GLY A 218 24.69 13.47 -2.98
C GLY A 218 25.94 14.34 -3.17
N VAL A 219 26.51 14.87 -2.09
CA VAL A 219 27.78 15.62 -2.14
C VAL A 219 28.93 14.70 -2.56
N ALA A 220 29.01 13.49 -2.01
CA ALA A 220 30.01 12.51 -2.40
C ALA A 220 29.90 12.15 -3.89
N PHE A 221 28.68 11.95 -4.40
CA PHE A 221 28.42 11.77 -5.83
C PHE A 221 28.89 12.97 -6.66
N ALA A 222 28.54 14.19 -6.25
CA ALA A 222 28.90 15.40 -6.99
C ALA A 222 30.43 15.59 -7.06
N ILE A 223 31.14 15.33 -5.95
CA ILE A 223 32.61 15.35 -5.90
C ILE A 223 33.18 14.29 -6.85
N LEU A 224 32.69 13.05 -6.78
CA LEU A 224 33.14 11.96 -7.63
C LEU A 224 32.93 12.29 -9.12
N ALA A 225 31.76 12.79 -9.47
CA ALA A 225 31.42 13.20 -10.83
C ALA A 225 32.35 14.32 -11.32
N ALA A 226 32.56 15.36 -10.51
CA ALA A 226 33.42 16.50 -10.87
C ALA A 226 34.88 16.09 -11.08
N VAL A 227 35.43 15.25 -10.20
CA VAL A 227 36.83 14.80 -10.26
C VAL A 227 37.08 13.87 -11.45
N THR A 228 36.09 13.05 -11.82
CA THR A 228 36.24 12.04 -12.89
C THR A 228 35.81 12.52 -14.27
N TRP A 229 35.06 13.63 -14.35
CA TRP A 229 34.47 14.15 -15.58
C TRP A 229 35.42 14.25 -16.76
N ALA A 230 36.61 14.84 -16.54
CA ALA A 230 37.59 15.07 -17.60
C ALA A 230 38.19 13.78 -18.17
N GLY A 231 38.21 12.71 -17.36
CA GLY A 231 38.74 11.40 -17.76
C GLY A 231 37.69 10.48 -18.37
N LEU A 232 36.40 10.84 -18.32
CA LEU A 232 35.33 10.03 -18.89
C LEU A 232 35.28 10.19 -20.42
N PRO A 233 35.21 9.08 -21.18
CA PRO A 233 34.94 9.12 -22.62
C PRO A 233 33.55 9.74 -22.89
N ASP A 234 33.33 10.23 -24.12
CA ASP A 234 32.06 10.87 -24.48
C ASP A 234 30.86 9.91 -24.36
N THR A 235 31.10 8.61 -24.56
CA THR A 235 30.14 7.52 -24.37
C THR A 235 30.61 6.61 -23.25
N VAL A 236 29.74 6.34 -22.28
CA VAL A 236 30.03 5.56 -21.08
C VAL A 236 29.05 4.39 -20.93
N PRO A 237 29.47 3.27 -20.30
CA PRO A 237 28.57 2.24 -19.83
C PRO A 237 27.52 2.80 -18.86
N SER A 238 26.26 2.47 -19.10
CA SER A 238 25.12 2.87 -18.25
C SER A 238 24.15 1.75 -17.93
N HIS A 239 24.32 0.58 -18.56
CA HIS A 239 23.62 -0.65 -18.21
C HIS A 239 24.60 -1.82 -18.30
N TRP A 240 24.39 -2.81 -17.44
CA TRP A 240 25.23 -4.00 -17.34
C TRP A 240 24.36 -5.24 -17.21
N GLY A 241 24.78 -6.32 -17.86
CA GLY A 241 24.18 -7.63 -17.71
C GLY A 241 24.46 -8.24 -16.32
N ALA A 242 23.87 -9.41 -16.06
CA ALA A 242 24.00 -10.10 -14.76
C ALA A 242 25.45 -10.44 -14.36
N THR A 243 26.36 -10.53 -15.32
CA THR A 243 27.79 -10.78 -15.12
C THR A 243 28.60 -9.49 -14.90
N GLY A 244 27.99 -8.31 -15.06
CA GLY A 244 28.65 -7.01 -14.96
C GLY A 244 29.31 -6.55 -16.26
N GLU A 245 29.09 -7.26 -17.36
CA GLU A 245 29.51 -6.80 -18.69
C GLU A 245 28.59 -5.67 -19.18
N PRO A 246 29.14 -4.55 -19.68
CA PRO A 246 28.34 -3.49 -20.28
C PRO A 246 27.57 -3.96 -21.52
N ASP A 247 26.26 -3.83 -21.49
CA ASP A 247 25.34 -4.16 -22.60
C ASP A 247 24.49 -2.93 -23.03
N GLY A 248 24.62 -1.80 -22.32
CA GLY A 248 24.00 -0.53 -22.70
C GLY A 248 24.88 0.67 -22.39
N TYR A 249 24.82 1.67 -23.27
CA TYR A 249 25.69 2.84 -23.26
C TYR A 249 24.88 4.13 -23.43
N SER A 250 25.39 5.21 -22.86
CA SER A 250 24.84 6.56 -23.01
C SER A 250 25.96 7.60 -23.06
N SER A 251 25.65 8.84 -23.45
CA SER A 251 26.64 9.90 -23.37
C SER A 251 26.96 10.23 -21.91
N ARG A 252 28.21 10.64 -21.61
CA ARG A 252 28.63 11.01 -20.25
C ARG A 252 27.72 12.07 -19.62
N THR A 253 27.22 13.01 -20.43
CA THR A 253 26.29 14.06 -20.00
C THR A 253 24.91 13.50 -19.68
N ALA A 254 24.34 12.66 -20.55
CA ALA A 254 23.02 12.08 -20.31
C ALA A 254 23.03 11.17 -19.08
N ASN A 255 24.06 10.34 -18.92
CA ASN A 255 24.25 9.51 -17.74
C ASN A 255 24.31 10.36 -16.46
N LEU A 256 25.13 11.41 -16.45
CA LEU A 256 25.25 12.30 -15.29
C LEU A 256 23.92 12.97 -14.92
N LEU A 257 23.15 13.43 -15.91
CA LEU A 257 21.85 14.05 -15.67
C LEU A 257 20.84 13.08 -15.05
N ILE A 258 20.77 11.84 -15.57
CA ILE A 258 19.88 10.80 -15.03
C ILE A 258 20.25 10.48 -13.59
N LEU A 259 21.53 10.21 -13.32
CA LEU A 259 22.02 9.89 -11.97
C LEU A 259 21.83 11.07 -11.00
N THR A 260 22.02 12.31 -11.45
CA THR A 260 21.73 13.50 -10.65
C THR A 260 20.23 13.61 -10.35
N GLY A 261 19.35 13.27 -11.29
CA GLY A 261 17.91 13.22 -11.10
C GLY A 261 17.49 12.26 -9.99
N PHE A 262 18.11 11.07 -9.94
CA PHE A 262 17.93 10.08 -8.86
C PHE A 262 18.35 10.59 -7.47
N ILE A 263 19.15 11.66 -7.40
CA ILE A 263 19.57 12.27 -6.13
C ILE A 263 18.66 13.46 -5.80
N VAL A 264 18.57 14.41 -6.73
CA VAL A 264 17.95 15.72 -6.47
C VAL A 264 16.45 15.59 -6.25
N VAL A 265 15.73 14.83 -7.09
CA VAL A 265 14.27 14.70 -6.97
C VAL A 265 13.85 14.13 -5.61
N PRO A 266 14.33 12.96 -5.16
CA PRO A 266 13.94 12.44 -3.86
C PRO A 266 14.49 13.25 -2.69
N LEU A 267 15.66 13.91 -2.83
CA LEU A 267 16.18 14.79 -1.79
C LEU A 267 15.30 16.03 -1.59
N LEU A 268 14.83 16.65 -2.68
CA LEU A 268 13.89 17.77 -2.61
C LEU A 268 12.55 17.34 -2.02
N ALA A 269 12.05 16.15 -2.40
CA ALA A 269 10.86 15.58 -1.81
C ALA A 269 11.03 15.34 -0.30
N ALA A 270 12.16 14.77 0.13
CA ALA A 270 12.48 14.58 1.54
C ALA A 270 12.57 15.92 2.27
N ALA A 271 13.30 16.90 1.73
CA ALA A 271 13.39 18.24 2.30
C ALA A 271 12.01 18.89 2.46
N TRP A 272 11.13 18.76 1.45
CA TRP A 272 9.75 19.22 1.55
C TRP A 272 8.97 18.53 2.67
N VAL A 273 9.08 17.20 2.81
CA VAL A 273 8.43 16.45 3.89
C VAL A 273 8.91 16.92 5.28
N HIS A 274 10.18 17.29 5.40
CA HIS A 274 10.74 17.90 6.62
C HIS A 274 10.22 19.31 6.88
N LEU A 275 10.23 20.18 5.86
CA LEU A 275 9.76 21.56 5.95
C LEU A 275 8.25 21.65 6.22
N ALA A 276 7.47 20.73 5.66
CA ALA A 276 6.02 20.63 5.87
C ALA A 276 5.64 20.06 7.25
N GLY A 277 6.62 19.77 8.12
CA GLY A 277 6.35 19.33 9.49
C GLY A 277 5.59 17.99 9.58
N ARG A 278 5.77 17.10 8.60
CA ARG A 278 5.10 15.79 8.58
C ARG A 278 5.51 14.93 9.80
N PRO A 279 4.71 13.91 10.17
CA PRO A 279 5.03 12.99 11.27
C PRO A 279 6.46 12.42 11.19
N ALA A 280 7.03 12.02 12.34
CA ALA A 280 8.41 11.56 12.45
C ALA A 280 8.72 10.42 11.46
N TRP A 281 7.87 9.40 11.40
CA TRP A 281 7.94 8.32 10.40
C TRP A 281 8.13 8.84 8.97
N ASN A 282 7.25 9.71 8.49
CA ASN A 282 7.30 10.19 7.10
C ASN A 282 8.62 10.89 6.80
N ARG A 283 9.14 11.69 7.72
CA ARG A 283 10.41 12.41 7.58
C ARG A 283 11.61 11.45 7.53
N VAL A 284 11.65 10.49 8.44
CA VAL A 284 12.74 9.49 8.50
C VAL A 284 12.69 8.58 7.27
N ALA A 285 11.50 8.06 6.92
CA ALA A 285 11.29 7.20 5.76
C ALA A 285 11.63 7.91 4.45
N ALA A 286 11.23 9.18 4.27
CA ALA A 286 11.64 9.97 3.11
C ALA A 286 13.17 10.17 3.05
N SER A 287 13.83 10.38 4.19
CA SER A 287 15.29 10.50 4.24
C SER A 287 15.99 9.19 3.88
N ALA A 288 15.49 8.06 4.41
CA ALA A 288 16.01 6.73 4.12
C ALA A 288 15.82 6.34 2.65
N GLY A 289 14.64 6.60 2.08
CA GLY A 289 14.36 6.38 0.65
C GLY A 289 15.21 7.27 -0.26
N SER A 290 15.39 8.54 0.11
CA SER A 290 16.29 9.44 -0.62
C SER A 290 17.75 8.97 -0.54
N LEU A 291 18.21 8.47 0.62
CA LEU A 291 19.53 7.90 0.78
C LEU A 291 19.72 6.66 -0.11
N ALA A 292 18.72 5.77 -0.17
CA ALA A 292 18.77 4.58 -1.02
C ALA A 292 18.97 4.97 -2.49
N LEU A 293 18.20 5.92 -3.02
CA LEU A 293 18.33 6.36 -4.41
C LEU A 293 19.66 7.09 -4.69
N ALA A 294 20.16 7.88 -3.73
CA ALA A 294 21.47 8.50 -3.86
C ALA A 294 22.61 7.47 -3.89
N LEU A 295 22.50 6.39 -3.10
CA LEU A 295 23.45 5.28 -3.12
C LEU A 295 23.37 4.49 -4.42
N VAL A 296 22.17 4.25 -4.98
CA VAL A 296 22.03 3.67 -6.33
C VAL A 296 22.77 4.52 -7.36
N ALA A 297 22.59 5.84 -7.33
CA ALA A 297 23.28 6.74 -8.27
C ALA A 297 24.81 6.69 -8.11
N LEU A 298 25.30 6.66 -6.86
CA LEU A 298 26.73 6.55 -6.55
C LEU A 298 27.32 5.22 -7.02
N VAL A 299 26.62 4.12 -6.77
CA VAL A 299 27.03 2.76 -7.17
C VAL A 299 27.06 2.64 -8.69
N SER A 300 26.05 3.16 -9.39
CA SER A 300 26.04 3.20 -10.85
C SER A 300 27.23 3.99 -11.41
N MET A 301 27.56 5.16 -10.83
CA MET A 301 28.75 5.93 -11.23
C MET A 301 30.05 5.16 -10.97
N LEU A 302 30.18 4.51 -9.82
CA LEU A 302 31.34 3.68 -9.49
C LEU A 302 31.48 2.49 -10.44
N GLN A 303 30.37 1.85 -10.81
CA GLN A 303 30.37 0.77 -11.80
C GLN A 303 30.77 1.30 -13.20
N THR A 304 30.29 2.47 -13.61
CA THR A 304 30.75 3.14 -14.85
C THR A 304 32.25 3.38 -14.83
N LEU A 305 32.79 3.94 -13.75
CA LEU A 305 34.23 4.20 -13.63
C LEU A 305 35.06 2.91 -13.65
N TYR A 306 34.61 1.88 -12.94
CA TYR A 306 35.25 0.57 -12.93
C TYR A 306 35.30 -0.05 -14.33
N SER A 307 34.19 -0.03 -15.08
CA SER A 307 34.14 -0.55 -16.45
C SER A 307 35.01 0.27 -17.42
N VAL A 308 35.01 1.61 -17.32
CA VAL A 308 35.85 2.47 -18.17
C VAL A 308 37.34 2.23 -17.93
N GLN A 309 37.74 1.87 -16.71
CA GLN A 309 39.11 1.54 -16.34
C GLN A 309 39.53 0.11 -16.74
N GLY A 310 38.68 -0.62 -17.46
CA GLY A 310 38.95 -2.00 -17.90
C GLY A 310 38.62 -3.06 -16.85
N GLY A 311 37.95 -2.68 -15.76
CA GLY A 311 37.46 -3.61 -14.75
C GLY A 311 36.36 -4.51 -15.30
N THR A 312 36.44 -5.81 -14.98
CA THR A 312 35.44 -6.81 -15.36
C THR A 312 34.68 -7.32 -14.13
N GLY A 313 33.39 -7.64 -14.30
CA GLY A 313 32.55 -8.21 -13.24
C GLY A 313 31.59 -7.22 -12.57
N ILE A 314 30.68 -7.79 -11.77
CA ILE A 314 29.56 -7.08 -11.12
C ILE A 314 29.81 -6.73 -9.64
N TRP A 315 30.99 -7.00 -9.11
CA TRP A 315 31.28 -6.85 -7.68
C TRP A 315 31.04 -5.44 -7.11
N PRO A 316 31.40 -4.33 -7.80
CA PRO A 316 31.08 -2.99 -7.30
C PRO A 316 29.57 -2.78 -7.17
N THR A 317 28.78 -3.25 -8.14
CA THR A 317 27.31 -3.25 -8.07
C THR A 317 26.79 -4.11 -6.92
N LEU A 318 27.34 -5.30 -6.68
CA LEU A 318 26.89 -6.18 -5.58
C LEU A 318 27.19 -5.57 -4.20
N ILE A 319 28.40 -5.06 -3.99
CA ILE A 319 28.78 -4.37 -2.75
C ILE A 319 27.89 -3.14 -2.57
N GLY A 320 27.74 -2.37 -3.64
CA GLY A 320 26.89 -1.19 -3.68
C GLY A 320 25.42 -1.48 -3.35
N LEU A 321 24.85 -2.53 -3.92
CA LEU A 321 23.48 -2.96 -3.64
C LEU A 321 23.33 -3.37 -2.17
N GLY A 322 24.32 -4.07 -1.60
CA GLY A 322 24.37 -4.36 -0.17
C GLY A 322 24.33 -3.08 0.68
N LEU A 323 25.15 -2.08 0.34
CA LEU A 323 25.15 -0.79 1.05
C LEU A 323 23.83 -0.01 0.89
N THR A 324 23.22 -0.05 -0.29
CA THR A 324 21.91 0.57 -0.56
C THR A 324 20.79 -0.03 0.29
N LEU A 325 20.91 -1.29 0.71
CA LEU A 325 19.96 -1.92 1.63
C LEU A 325 20.33 -1.66 3.09
N VAL A 326 21.61 -1.80 3.44
CA VAL A 326 22.08 -1.74 4.83
C VAL A 326 22.09 -0.32 5.38
N LEU A 327 22.51 0.70 4.62
CA LEU A 327 22.66 2.06 5.13
C LEU A 327 21.31 2.74 5.44
N PRO A 328 20.28 2.68 4.57
CA PRO A 328 18.95 3.18 4.90
C PRO A 328 18.30 2.43 6.07
N LEU A 329 18.46 1.10 6.15
CA LEU A 329 17.98 0.33 7.29
C LEU A 329 18.69 0.74 8.58
N GLY A 330 20.02 0.90 8.52
CA GLY A 330 20.83 1.38 9.63
C GLY A 330 20.41 2.76 10.12
N LEU A 331 20.01 3.65 9.21
CA LEU A 331 19.45 4.96 9.55
C LEU A 331 18.13 4.82 10.34
N LEU A 332 17.21 3.97 9.89
CA LEU A 332 15.94 3.72 10.60
C LEU A 332 16.19 3.14 12.00
N VAL A 333 17.07 2.14 12.10
CA VAL A 333 17.48 1.52 13.37
C VAL A 333 18.14 2.53 14.32
N ALA A 334 18.98 3.42 13.80
CA ALA A 334 19.66 4.43 14.61
C ALA A 334 18.68 5.44 15.22
N VAL A 335 17.65 5.84 14.46
CA VAL A 335 16.59 6.72 14.97
C VAL A 335 15.78 6.00 16.05
N SER A 336 15.39 4.75 15.81
CA SER A 336 14.63 3.95 16.78
C SER A 336 15.37 3.82 18.12
N ARG A 337 16.65 3.41 18.07
CA ARG A 337 17.51 3.33 19.26
C ARG A 337 17.65 4.66 19.98
N SER A 338 17.67 5.77 19.24
CA SER A 338 17.74 7.12 19.82
C SER A 338 16.44 7.52 20.53
N GLY A 339 15.28 7.09 20.01
CA GLY A 339 13.98 7.28 20.66
C GLY A 339 13.89 6.52 21.97
N ARG A 340 14.19 5.22 21.95
CA ARG A 340 14.24 4.39 23.16
C ARG A 340 15.19 4.94 24.23
N ALA A 341 16.37 5.41 23.82
CA ALA A 341 17.33 6.01 24.75
C ALA A 341 16.85 7.37 25.31
N ALA A 342 15.91 8.05 24.65
CA ALA A 342 15.31 9.28 25.15
C ALA A 342 14.18 8.98 26.13
N GLU A 343 13.33 8.00 25.83
CA GLU A 343 12.25 7.51 26.69
C GLU A 343 12.80 7.04 28.05
N GLN A 344 13.79 6.14 28.06
CA GLN A 344 14.42 5.64 29.29
C GLN A 344 14.91 6.77 30.21
N ARG A 345 15.48 7.84 29.64
CA ARG A 345 15.95 8.99 30.43
C ARG A 345 14.80 9.76 31.08
N ARG A 346 13.65 9.86 30.42
CA ARG A 346 12.45 10.49 30.99
C ARG A 346 11.88 9.64 32.12
N ASP A 347 11.84 8.33 31.96
CA ASP A 347 11.34 7.41 32.98
C ASP A 347 12.18 7.47 34.26
N PHE A 348 13.51 7.41 34.13
CA PHE A 348 14.41 7.54 35.30
C PHE A 348 14.25 8.90 35.99
N ALA A 349 14.09 9.99 35.23
CA ALA A 349 13.87 11.32 35.80
C ALA A 349 12.53 11.40 36.56
N SER A 350 11.47 10.80 36.04
CA SER A 350 10.15 10.79 36.68
C SER A 350 10.12 9.92 37.94
N ALA A 351 10.78 8.77 37.93
CA ALA A 351 10.91 7.88 39.07
C ALA A 351 11.71 8.54 40.22
N SER A 352 12.82 9.20 39.89
CA SER A 352 13.61 9.97 40.86
C SER A 352 12.80 11.09 41.50
N LYS A 353 11.93 11.77 40.74
CA LYS A 353 11.08 12.84 41.25
C LYS A 353 10.03 12.29 42.23
N LYS A 354 9.40 11.15 41.93
CA LYS A 354 8.44 10.49 42.83
C LYS A 354 9.08 10.01 44.13
N GLY A 355 10.30 9.48 44.08
CA GLY A 355 11.03 9.02 45.27
C GLY A 355 11.51 10.14 46.21
N SER A 356 11.59 11.40 45.75
CA SER A 356 12.02 12.54 46.57
C SER A 356 10.89 13.20 47.39
N VAL A 357 9.64 12.76 47.21
CA VAL A 357 8.44 13.34 47.87
C VAL A 357 7.95 12.45 49.02
N SER A 358 8.74 11.46 49.45
CA SER A 358 8.47 10.61 50.64
C SER A 358 9.51 10.86 51.72
#